data_AF-A0A347UDZ0-F1
#
_entry.id   AF-A0A347UDZ0-F1
#
_cell.length_a   1.000
_cell.length_b   1.000
_cell.length_c   1.000
_cell.angle_alpha   90.00
_cell.angle_beta   90.00
_cell.angle_gamma   90.00
#
_symmetry.space_group_name_H-M   'P 1'
#
loop_
_entity.id
_entity.type
_entity.pdbx_description
1 polymer ?
#
loop_
_entity_poly.entity_id
_entity_poly.type
_entity_poly.pdbx_seq_one_letter_code
_entity_poly.pdbx_strand_id
1 'polypeptide(L)'
;MTDNKPLVLDVDGTFLNTDMLFENFWAGLGQAPIATLKICATHFRSPARLKQELAALVTMRTDLLPVNPQIKAVAEETLSSGREVVLASASDQVLVEQLAKDHGLSPRSFASDGRTNLKGDAKADALVQAYGEGGFHYAGDNKVDRAIWQHADGVLIVGNHPKLASEMTAAGKQVAEYPAGWKARDLIRALRPHQWVKNVLLFLPVLAAHNFTPSVMLMVLLGMVAFSAAASSIYIVNDLLDLEADRLHVKKRHRPFAAGKVPIRVGMITSIGLALLALGIGVYLGWAFLLVVILYMALSLAYSLRLKRMRWVDIATLASLYTLRVVAGAAASGVVASGFMLVFIFPVFITLGCVKRLTELTLATSDERLPGRGYGRKDREDLLNVGGLGVAGALVIFFLYSFSEQATMLYPTRWLLWVGLLPLAWWLIRMLRLGYLGKQDYDPIVFAMTDKRGIGILLILLSLMFYSAGLWQQWLGF
;
A
#
# COMPACT_ATOMS: atom_id res chain seq x y z
N MET A 1 -0.64 25.83 45.91
CA MET A 1 -1.91 26.05 45.19
C MET A 1 -1.99 24.96 44.14
N THR A 2 -3.05 24.15 44.13
CA THR A 2 -3.28 23.16 43.08
C THR A 2 -3.51 23.90 41.77
N ASP A 3 -2.68 23.62 40.77
CA ASP A 3 -2.84 24.17 39.43
C ASP A 3 -4.18 23.71 38.84
N ASN A 4 -5.12 24.64 38.71
CA ASN A 4 -6.49 24.38 38.25
C ASN A 4 -6.69 24.73 36.76
N LYS A 5 -5.60 25.03 36.04
CA LYS A 5 -5.66 25.47 34.65
C LYS A 5 -5.99 24.28 33.74
N PRO A 6 -6.84 24.46 32.70
CA PRO A 6 -7.14 23.42 31.74
C PRO A 6 -5.92 23.07 30.89
N LEU A 7 -5.88 21.83 30.41
CA LEU A 7 -4.96 21.39 29.37
C LEU A 7 -5.65 21.47 28.00
N VAL A 8 -5.14 22.32 27.14
CA VAL A 8 -5.59 22.46 25.75
C VAL A 8 -4.68 21.64 24.84
N LEU A 9 -5.27 20.78 24.03
CA LEU A 9 -4.55 19.90 23.11
C LEU A 9 -4.83 20.31 21.67
N ASP A 10 -3.78 20.55 20.87
CA ASP A 10 -3.94 20.48 19.43
C ASP A 10 -4.31 19.05 19.02
N VAL A 11 -5.05 18.93 17.92
CA VAL A 11 -5.56 17.64 17.47
C VAL A 11 -4.59 17.01 16.48
N ASP A 12 -4.39 17.64 15.33
CA ASP A 12 -3.64 17.08 14.22
C ASP A 12 -2.13 17.12 14.55
N GLY A 13 -1.45 15.97 14.52
CA GLY A 13 -0.01 15.87 14.85
C GLY A 13 0.34 15.88 16.34
N THR A 14 -0.61 16.24 17.22
CA THR A 14 -0.43 16.32 18.67
C THR A 14 -1.20 15.23 19.39
N PHE A 15 -2.53 15.38 19.55
CA PHE A 15 -3.37 14.34 20.15
C PHE A 15 -3.52 13.13 19.21
N LEU A 16 -3.66 13.39 17.91
CA LEU A 16 -3.67 12.37 16.86
C LEU A 16 -2.30 12.27 16.17
N ASN A 17 -1.85 11.06 15.88
CA ASN A 17 -0.70 10.78 15.02
C ASN A 17 -1.03 10.90 13.52
N THR A 18 -2.11 11.61 13.18
CA THR A 18 -2.60 11.82 11.81
C THR A 18 -3.15 13.24 11.68
N ASP A 19 -3.64 13.57 10.49
CA ASP A 19 -4.23 14.86 10.14
C ASP A 19 -5.61 14.61 9.54
N MET A 20 -6.64 15.12 10.20
CA MET A 20 -8.05 14.89 9.89
C MET A 20 -8.45 15.42 8.51
N LEU A 21 -7.75 16.43 7.96
CA LEU A 21 -8.01 16.88 6.59
C LEU A 21 -7.65 15.78 5.59
N PHE A 22 -6.49 15.14 5.76
CA PHE A 22 -6.08 14.07 4.85
C PHE A 22 -6.88 12.78 5.08
N GLU A 23 -7.25 12.46 6.32
CA GLU A 23 -8.17 11.36 6.62
C GLU A 23 -9.51 11.54 5.89
N ASN A 24 -10.13 12.72 5.99
CA ASN A 24 -11.38 13.02 5.29
C ASN A 24 -11.23 12.96 3.77
N PHE A 25 -10.14 13.51 3.24
CA PHE A 25 -9.87 13.48 1.81
C PHE A 25 -9.82 12.04 1.28
N TRP A 26 -9.12 11.13 1.97
CA TRP A 26 -9.00 9.74 1.54
C TRP A 26 -10.27 8.92 1.79
N ALA A 27 -10.99 9.17 2.88
CA ALA A 27 -12.31 8.59 3.12
C ALA A 27 -13.31 9.03 2.02
N GLY A 28 -13.29 10.32 1.67
CA GLY A 28 -14.02 10.90 0.55
C GLY A 28 -13.67 10.25 -0.78
N LEU A 29 -12.39 10.08 -1.10
CA LEU A 29 -11.96 9.39 -2.33
C LEU A 29 -12.45 7.94 -2.39
N GLY A 30 -12.53 7.24 -1.25
CA GLY A 30 -13.02 5.88 -1.18
C GLY A 30 -14.53 5.74 -1.38
N GLN A 31 -15.32 6.73 -0.94
CA GLN A 31 -16.79 6.66 -0.94
C GLN A 31 -17.44 7.49 -2.06
N ALA A 32 -16.95 8.70 -2.31
CA ALA A 32 -17.48 9.67 -3.26
C ALA A 32 -16.35 10.43 -4.01
N PRO A 33 -15.57 9.75 -4.88
CA PRO A 33 -14.36 10.29 -5.48
C PRO A 33 -14.59 11.56 -6.31
N ILE A 34 -15.64 11.59 -7.15
CA ILE A 34 -15.94 12.73 -8.01
C ILE A 34 -16.32 13.96 -7.16
N ALA A 35 -17.15 13.78 -6.14
CA ALA A 35 -17.55 14.86 -5.25
C ALA A 35 -16.36 15.40 -4.45
N THR A 36 -15.52 14.51 -3.92
CA THR A 36 -14.30 14.88 -3.18
C THR A 36 -13.37 15.74 -4.05
N LEU A 37 -13.08 15.30 -5.27
CA LEU A 37 -12.23 16.05 -6.19
C LEU A 37 -12.84 17.41 -6.57
N LYS A 38 -14.16 17.48 -6.77
CA LYS A 38 -14.86 18.73 -7.05
C LYS A 38 -14.77 19.72 -5.88
N ILE A 39 -14.99 19.27 -4.65
CA ILE A 39 -14.89 20.09 -3.43
C ILE A 39 -13.46 20.63 -3.30
N CYS A 40 -12.44 19.77 -3.45
CA CYS A 40 -11.04 20.19 -3.41
C CYS A 40 -10.73 21.25 -4.49
N ALA A 41 -11.17 21.03 -5.74
CA ALA A 41 -10.93 21.97 -6.83
C ALA A 41 -11.67 23.31 -6.65
N THR A 42 -12.84 23.31 -6.02
CA THR A 42 -13.66 24.51 -5.82
C THR A 42 -13.18 25.33 -4.62
N HIS A 43 -12.73 24.67 -3.55
CA HIS A 43 -12.45 25.32 -2.26
C HIS A 43 -10.97 25.31 -1.84
N PHE A 44 -10.03 25.00 -2.74
CA PHE A 44 -8.59 25.01 -2.42
C PHE A 44 -8.06 26.36 -1.90
N ARG A 45 -8.72 27.47 -2.25
CA ARG A 45 -8.39 28.84 -1.75
C ARG A 45 -9.07 29.21 -0.43
N SER A 46 -9.99 28.37 0.07
CA SER A 46 -10.78 28.64 1.26
C SER A 46 -10.66 27.45 2.24
N PRO A 47 -9.56 27.36 3.03
CA PRO A 47 -9.26 26.18 3.83
C PRO A 47 -10.35 25.78 4.84
N ALA A 48 -11.00 26.77 5.48
CA ALA A 48 -12.09 26.50 6.42
C ALA A 48 -13.29 25.85 5.72
N ARG A 49 -13.72 26.42 4.59
CA ARG A 49 -14.81 25.88 3.76
C ARG A 49 -14.47 24.52 3.16
N LEU A 50 -13.23 24.32 2.73
CA LEU A 50 -12.75 23.02 2.25
C LEU A 50 -12.91 21.93 3.32
N LYS A 51 -12.47 22.21 4.55
CA LYS A 51 -12.59 21.27 5.68
C LYS A 51 -14.05 20.96 6.01
N GLN A 52 -14.90 21.99 6.03
CA GLN A 52 -16.33 21.84 6.29
C GLN A 52 -17.04 21.00 5.23
N GLU A 53 -16.84 21.30 3.94
CA GLU A 53 -17.48 20.54 2.87
C GLU A 53 -16.97 19.09 2.78
N LEU A 54 -15.69 18.84 3.10
CA LEU A 54 -15.16 17.49 3.19
C LEU A 54 -15.74 16.72 4.40
N ALA A 55 -15.85 17.36 5.56
CA ALA A 55 -16.45 16.77 6.75
C ALA A 55 -17.95 16.45 6.56
N ALA A 56 -18.66 17.28 5.79
CA ALA A 56 -20.06 17.05 5.44
C ALA A 56 -20.26 15.93 4.41
N LEU A 57 -19.23 15.63 3.58
CA LEU A 57 -19.34 14.64 2.52
C LEU A 57 -19.34 13.20 3.06
N VAL A 58 -18.52 12.91 4.07
CA VAL A 58 -18.35 11.57 4.64
C VAL A 58 -18.28 11.67 6.16
N THR A 59 -19.12 10.89 6.83
CA THR A 59 -19.04 10.71 8.28
C THR A 59 -17.82 9.86 8.62
N MET A 60 -16.80 10.47 9.21
CA MET A 60 -15.60 9.78 9.66
C MET A 60 -15.80 9.17 11.06
N ARG A 61 -15.27 7.96 11.24
CA ARG A 61 -15.14 7.32 12.55
C ARG A 61 -13.93 7.83 13.33
N THR A 62 -14.14 8.89 14.10
CA THR A 62 -13.12 9.51 14.96
C THR A 62 -12.59 8.56 16.03
N ASP A 63 -13.42 7.62 16.49
CA ASP A 63 -13.07 6.56 17.46
C ASP A 63 -11.95 5.62 16.98
N LEU A 64 -11.71 5.55 15.67
CA LEU A 64 -10.66 4.70 15.08
C LEU A 64 -9.36 5.45 14.82
N LEU A 65 -9.32 6.77 14.94
CA LEU A 65 -8.14 7.56 14.58
C LEU A 65 -6.94 7.23 15.50
N PRO A 66 -5.71 7.22 14.96
CA PRO A 66 -4.53 6.82 15.73
C PRO A 66 -4.15 7.90 16.74
N VAL A 67 -4.49 7.71 18.01
CA VAL A 67 -4.14 8.62 19.11
C VAL A 67 -2.66 8.47 19.51
N ASN A 68 -2.02 9.58 19.87
CA ASN A 68 -0.69 9.59 20.49
C ASN A 68 -0.77 9.04 21.92
N PRO A 69 -0.14 7.89 22.22
CA PRO A 69 -0.28 7.25 23.53
C PRO A 69 0.32 8.08 24.68
N GLN A 70 1.35 8.89 24.41
CA GLN A 70 1.96 9.72 25.44
C GLN A 70 1.05 10.89 25.82
N ILE A 71 0.52 11.59 24.81
CA ILE A 71 -0.42 12.71 25.04
C ILE A 71 -1.74 12.22 25.61
N LYS A 72 -2.19 11.03 25.21
CA LYS A 72 -3.36 10.40 25.83
C LYS A 72 -3.14 10.15 27.33
N ALA A 73 -1.98 9.64 27.73
CA ALA A 73 -1.68 9.42 29.14
C ALA A 73 -1.68 10.74 29.94
N VAL A 74 -1.13 11.82 29.36
CA VAL A 74 -1.15 13.16 29.98
C VAL A 74 -2.58 13.70 30.11
N ALA A 75 -3.43 13.49 29.09
CA ALA A 75 -4.84 13.85 29.15
C ALA A 75 -5.59 13.07 30.24
N GLU A 76 -5.39 11.75 30.32
CA GLU A 76 -5.99 10.89 31.34
C GLU A 76 -5.54 11.27 32.76
N GLU A 77 -4.25 11.57 32.95
CA GLU A 77 -3.71 12.07 34.22
C GLU A 77 -4.32 13.42 34.61
N THR A 78 -4.44 14.34 33.64
CA THR A 78 -5.05 15.67 33.86
C THR A 78 -6.51 15.54 34.28
N LEU A 79 -7.30 14.70 33.61
CA LEU A 79 -8.69 14.41 33.98
C LEU A 79 -8.78 13.80 35.38
N SER A 80 -7.88 12.88 35.73
CA SER A 80 -7.87 12.24 37.06
C SER A 80 -7.56 13.22 38.20
N SER A 81 -6.84 14.31 37.90
CA SER A 81 -6.57 15.41 38.82
C SER A 81 -7.73 16.41 38.96
N GLY A 82 -8.86 16.15 38.29
CA GLY A 82 -10.05 17.02 38.31
C GLY A 82 -9.95 18.24 37.40
N ARG A 83 -8.94 18.30 36.53
CA ARG A 83 -8.71 19.40 35.58
C ARG A 83 -9.38 19.10 34.24
N GLU A 84 -9.82 20.15 33.58
CA GLU A 84 -10.46 20.05 32.26
C GLU A 84 -9.40 19.79 31.16
N VAL A 85 -9.74 18.93 30.19
CA VAL A 85 -8.97 18.71 28.96
C VAL A 85 -9.82 19.09 27.75
N VAL A 86 -9.30 20.00 26.93
CA VAL A 86 -10.02 20.65 25.82
C VAL A 86 -9.26 20.46 24.52
N LEU A 87 -9.98 20.18 23.43
CA LEU A 87 -9.40 20.12 22.08
C LEU A 87 -9.45 21.50 21.40
N ALA A 88 -8.36 21.89 20.75
CA ALA A 88 -8.27 23.12 19.97
C ALA A 88 -7.61 22.87 18.60
N SER A 89 -8.38 22.83 17.52
CA SER A 89 -7.90 22.46 16.17
C SER A 89 -8.34 23.43 15.09
N ALA A 90 -7.56 23.48 14.00
CA ALA A 90 -7.98 24.14 12.77
C ALA A 90 -8.95 23.27 11.94
N SER A 91 -9.29 22.06 12.38
CA SER A 91 -10.23 21.18 11.71
C SER A 91 -11.68 21.61 11.95
N ASP A 92 -12.61 21.02 11.18
CA ASP A 92 -14.04 21.36 11.26
C ASP A 92 -14.64 20.99 12.64
N GLN A 93 -15.50 21.87 13.15
CA GLN A 93 -16.13 21.76 14.47
C GLN A 93 -16.81 20.42 14.71
N VAL A 94 -17.54 19.88 13.73
CA VAL A 94 -18.28 18.62 13.89
C VAL A 94 -17.35 17.46 14.24
N LEU A 95 -16.15 17.44 13.64
CA LEU A 95 -15.17 16.39 13.87
C LEU A 95 -14.44 16.53 15.20
N VAL A 96 -14.11 17.77 15.58
CA VAL A 96 -13.42 18.04 16.85
C VAL A 96 -14.33 17.71 18.03
N GLU A 97 -15.61 18.10 17.96
CA GLU A 97 -16.61 17.78 18.98
C GLU A 97 -16.86 16.27 19.10
N GLN A 98 -17.00 15.58 17.96
CA GLN A 98 -17.17 14.13 17.96
C GLN A 98 -15.93 13.41 18.53
N LEU A 99 -14.72 13.86 18.19
CA LEU A 99 -13.48 13.30 18.74
C LEU A 99 -13.36 13.51 20.25
N ALA A 100 -13.70 14.71 20.74
CA ALA A 100 -13.73 15.00 22.17
C ALA A 100 -14.68 14.05 22.91
N LYS A 101 -15.88 13.84 22.35
CA LYS A 101 -16.90 12.93 22.89
C LYS A 101 -16.42 11.48 22.91
N ASP A 102 -15.81 10.99 21.82
CA ASP A 102 -15.33 9.60 21.71
C ASP A 102 -14.24 9.27 22.73
N HIS A 103 -13.50 10.29 23.20
CA HIS A 103 -12.44 10.15 24.19
C HIS A 103 -12.81 10.61 25.60
N GLY A 104 -14.08 10.99 25.84
CA GLY A 104 -14.53 11.45 27.16
C GLY A 104 -13.87 12.75 27.62
N LEU A 105 -13.48 13.62 26.69
CA LEU A 105 -12.88 14.93 26.95
C LEU A 105 -13.99 15.98 27.15
N SER A 106 -13.60 17.22 27.46
CA SER A 106 -14.57 18.31 27.63
C SER A 106 -15.45 18.50 26.39
N PRO A 107 -16.76 18.77 26.57
CA PRO A 107 -17.63 19.17 25.46
C PRO A 107 -17.24 20.54 24.89
N ARG A 108 -16.53 21.38 25.67
CA ARG A 108 -15.96 22.62 25.16
C ARG A 108 -14.81 22.28 24.23
N SER A 109 -14.87 22.78 23.00
CA SER A 109 -13.79 22.65 22.03
C SER A 109 -13.63 23.94 21.23
N PHE A 110 -12.45 24.15 20.66
CA PHE A 110 -12.16 25.27 19.78
C PHE A 110 -11.82 24.73 18.39
N ALA A 111 -12.64 25.06 17.40
CA ALA A 111 -12.54 24.51 16.06
C ALA A 111 -12.80 25.56 14.98
N SER A 112 -12.55 25.22 13.72
CA SER A 112 -12.93 26.08 12.60
C SER A 112 -14.42 25.90 12.24
N ASP A 113 -15.10 27.00 11.92
CA ASP A 113 -16.55 27.09 11.70
C ASP A 113 -16.94 27.22 10.21
N GLY A 114 -16.00 26.92 9.30
CA GLY A 114 -16.17 27.11 7.85
C GLY A 114 -15.90 28.54 7.35
N ARG A 115 -15.81 29.54 8.25
CA ARG A 115 -15.49 30.95 7.91
C ARG A 115 -14.10 31.34 8.44
N THR A 116 -13.83 31.04 9.70
CA THR A 116 -12.59 31.33 10.39
C THR A 116 -11.76 30.07 10.48
N ASN A 117 -10.54 30.08 9.93
CA ASN A 117 -9.60 28.99 10.08
C ASN A 117 -8.81 29.19 11.38
N LEU A 118 -9.16 28.44 12.43
CA LEU A 118 -8.63 28.57 13.78
C LEU A 118 -7.20 28.01 13.89
N LYS A 119 -6.21 28.77 13.41
CA LYS A 119 -4.80 28.39 13.38
C LYS A 119 -3.91 29.58 13.75
N GLY A 120 -2.81 29.31 14.47
CA GLY A 120 -1.84 30.34 14.86
C GLY A 120 -2.50 31.42 15.73
N ASP A 121 -2.34 32.69 15.37
CA ASP A 121 -2.83 33.84 16.14
C ASP A 121 -4.34 33.78 16.41
N ALA A 122 -5.16 33.40 15.43
CA ALA A 122 -6.61 33.27 15.65
C ALA A 122 -6.96 32.20 16.71
N LYS A 123 -6.14 31.13 16.82
CA LYS A 123 -6.30 30.11 17.86
C LYS A 123 -5.84 30.68 19.21
N ALA A 124 -4.74 31.45 19.23
CA ALA A 124 -4.26 32.10 20.44
C ALA A 124 -5.30 33.09 21.00
N ASP A 125 -5.83 33.97 20.17
CA ASP A 125 -6.84 34.98 20.55
C ASP A 125 -8.09 34.31 21.15
N ALA A 126 -8.58 33.23 20.53
CA ALA A 126 -9.75 32.50 21.02
C ALA A 126 -9.49 31.84 22.40
N LEU A 127 -8.28 31.32 22.63
CA LEU A 127 -7.90 30.71 23.91
C LEU A 127 -7.67 31.76 25.00
N VAL A 128 -7.05 32.89 24.67
CA VAL A 128 -6.88 34.02 25.59
C VAL A 128 -8.23 34.65 25.95
N GLN A 129 -9.13 34.81 24.99
CA GLN A 129 -10.49 35.29 25.25
C GLN A 129 -11.25 34.33 26.20
N ALA A 130 -10.99 33.03 26.09
CA ALA A 130 -11.67 31.99 26.87
C ALA A 130 -11.13 31.79 28.28
N TYR A 131 -9.82 31.91 28.47
CA TYR A 131 -9.12 31.50 29.71
C TYR A 131 -8.27 32.61 30.32
N GLY A 132 -8.04 33.71 29.59
CA GLY A 132 -7.11 34.76 29.97
C GLY A 132 -5.64 34.44 29.68
N GLU A 133 -4.80 35.47 29.78
CA GLU A 133 -3.35 35.36 29.63
C GLU A 133 -2.75 34.45 30.72
N GLY A 134 -2.00 33.41 30.34
CA GLY A 134 -1.43 32.44 31.28
C GLY A 134 -2.48 31.56 31.97
N GLY A 135 -3.71 31.50 31.44
CA GLY A 135 -4.84 30.77 32.03
C GLY A 135 -4.94 29.28 31.67
N PHE A 136 -4.05 28.76 30.83
CA PHE A 136 -4.12 27.39 30.30
C PHE A 136 -2.72 26.82 30.00
N HIS A 137 -2.62 25.49 29.90
CA HIS A 137 -1.46 24.82 29.29
C HIS A 137 -1.80 24.35 27.88
N TYR A 138 -0.82 24.34 26.98
CA TYR A 138 -1.06 23.99 25.58
C TYR A 138 -0.08 22.95 25.07
N ALA A 139 -0.60 21.87 24.50
CA ALA A 139 0.14 20.89 23.73
C ALA A 139 0.02 21.15 22.23
N GLY A 140 1.15 21.21 21.53
CA GLY A 140 1.23 21.40 20.08
C GLY A 140 2.47 20.76 19.46
N ASP A 141 2.47 20.58 18.14
CA ASP A 141 3.54 19.94 17.37
C ASP A 141 4.22 20.87 16.36
N ASN A 142 3.73 22.10 16.20
CA ASN A 142 4.08 22.92 15.06
C ASN A 142 4.68 24.27 15.44
N LYS A 143 5.45 24.87 14.53
CA LYS A 143 6.04 26.20 14.74
C LYS A 143 4.97 27.29 14.85
N VAL A 144 3.82 27.10 14.21
CA VAL A 144 2.69 28.04 14.29
C VAL A 144 2.07 28.09 15.69
N ASP A 145 2.30 27.05 16.51
CA ASP A 145 1.82 27.01 17.88
C ASP A 145 2.60 27.94 18.81
N ARG A 146 3.71 28.52 18.33
CA ARG A 146 4.46 29.57 19.04
C ARG A 146 3.55 30.72 19.49
N ALA A 147 2.62 31.14 18.64
CA ALA A 147 1.66 32.18 19.00
C ALA A 147 0.86 31.79 20.25
N ILE A 148 0.38 30.54 20.32
CA ILE A 148 -0.39 30.06 21.47
C ILE A 148 0.49 29.91 22.72
N TRP A 149 1.67 29.32 22.58
CA TRP A 149 2.57 29.08 23.70
C TRP A 149 3.11 30.37 24.35
N GLN A 150 3.13 31.50 23.64
CA GLN A 150 3.46 32.80 24.24
C GLN A 150 2.45 33.20 25.32
N HIS A 151 1.18 32.87 25.11
CA HIS A 151 0.07 33.18 26.01
C HIS A 151 -0.24 32.05 27.01
N ALA A 152 0.21 30.82 26.73
CA ALA A 152 0.05 29.68 27.64
C ALA A 152 0.99 29.76 28.85
N ASP A 153 0.60 29.14 29.97
CA ASP A 153 1.45 29.01 31.17
C ASP A 153 2.43 27.84 31.06
N GLY A 154 1.90 26.67 30.68
CA GLY A 154 2.71 25.49 30.38
C GLY A 154 2.68 25.14 28.90
N VAL A 155 3.83 24.68 28.43
CA VAL A 155 4.17 24.47 27.03
C VAL A 155 4.52 23.00 26.88
N LEU A 156 3.62 22.23 26.27
CA LEU A 156 3.88 20.84 25.91
C LEU A 156 4.23 20.79 24.42
N ILE A 157 5.47 20.39 24.12
CA ILE A 157 5.97 20.31 22.74
C ILE A 157 5.97 18.85 22.33
N VAL A 158 5.23 18.54 21.28
CA VAL A 158 5.16 17.20 20.68
C VAL A 158 6.05 17.17 19.44
N GLY A 159 7.00 16.23 19.40
CA GLY A 159 7.97 16.14 18.31
C GLY A 159 9.35 16.67 18.67
N ASN A 160 10.22 16.76 17.65
CA ASN A 160 11.63 17.11 17.84
C ASN A 160 11.89 18.58 17.47
N HIS A 161 11.76 19.48 18.46
CA HIS A 161 11.91 20.92 18.29
C HIS A 161 12.86 21.55 19.35
N PRO A 162 14.14 21.16 19.38
CA PRO A 162 15.06 21.56 20.47
C PRO A 162 15.28 23.07 20.54
N LYS A 163 15.32 23.75 19.38
CA LYS A 163 15.42 25.22 19.34
C LYS A 163 14.22 25.90 20.00
N LEU A 164 13.02 25.42 19.68
CA LEU A 164 11.77 25.97 20.20
C LEU A 164 11.64 25.70 21.70
N ALA A 165 11.97 24.50 22.17
CA ALA A 165 12.02 24.18 23.59
C ALA A 165 12.98 25.10 24.36
N SER A 166 14.17 25.35 23.79
CA SER A 166 15.15 26.26 24.39
C SER A 166 14.67 27.72 24.43
N GLU A 167 13.99 28.19 23.38
CA GLU A 167 13.44 29.55 23.32
C GLU A 167 12.32 29.76 24.35
N MET A 168 11.41 28.79 24.51
CA MET A 168 10.32 28.90 25.49
C MET A 168 10.79 28.77 26.93
N THR A 169 11.81 27.93 27.17
CA THR A 169 12.47 27.85 28.48
C THR A 169 13.16 29.18 28.81
N ALA A 170 13.86 29.79 27.85
CA ALA A 170 14.48 31.11 28.03
C ALA A 170 13.44 32.22 28.27
N ALA A 171 12.23 32.08 27.73
CA ALA A 171 11.10 32.96 27.99
C ALA A 171 10.40 32.70 29.35
N GLY A 172 10.95 31.81 30.19
CA GLY A 172 10.45 31.51 31.53
C GLY A 172 9.21 30.61 31.57
N LYS A 173 8.88 29.93 30.47
CA LYS A 173 7.72 29.00 30.41
C LYS A 173 8.09 27.62 30.96
N GLN A 174 7.11 26.90 31.49
CA GLN A 174 7.28 25.50 31.89
C GLN A 174 7.17 24.61 30.66
N VAL A 175 8.28 24.05 30.19
CA VAL A 175 8.34 23.25 28.96
C VAL A 175 8.42 21.75 29.27
N ALA A 176 7.55 20.95 28.66
CA ALA A 176 7.64 19.50 28.64
C ALA A 176 7.70 19.00 27.20
N GLU A 177 8.65 18.11 26.89
CA GLU A 177 8.87 17.58 25.55
C GLU A 177 8.42 16.11 25.44
N TYR A 178 7.67 15.80 24.39
CA TYR A 178 7.19 14.46 24.09
C TYR A 178 7.72 14.00 22.74
N PRO A 179 8.51 12.91 22.67
CA PRO A 179 9.12 12.48 21.43
C PRO A 179 8.05 12.00 20.43
N ALA A 180 7.91 12.73 19.33
CA ALA A 180 7.09 12.32 18.20
C ALA A 180 7.89 12.37 16.89
N GLY A 181 7.43 11.61 15.89
CA GLY A 181 8.05 11.53 14.59
C GLY A 181 7.93 10.16 13.97
N TRP A 182 8.14 10.10 12.65
CA TRP A 182 8.11 8.87 11.87
C TRP A 182 9.53 8.41 11.53
N LYS A 183 9.68 7.12 11.21
CA LYS A 183 10.97 6.52 10.86
C LYS A 183 10.94 6.08 9.40
N ALA A 184 12.06 6.27 8.69
CA ALA A 184 12.20 5.85 7.30
C ALA A 184 11.90 4.36 7.08
N ARG A 185 12.20 3.51 8.08
CA ARG A 185 11.87 2.07 8.05
C ARG A 185 10.37 1.80 7.89
N ASP A 186 9.51 2.64 8.46
CA ASP A 186 8.07 2.48 8.40
C ASP A 186 7.55 2.88 7.01
N LEU A 187 8.16 3.89 6.38
CA LEU A 187 7.90 4.23 4.98
C LEU A 187 8.37 3.10 4.04
N ILE A 188 9.59 2.56 4.22
CA ILE A 188 10.09 1.42 3.44
C ILE A 188 9.15 0.22 3.59
N ARG A 189 8.64 -0.03 4.81
CA ARG A 189 7.63 -1.08 5.03
C ARG A 189 6.34 -0.83 4.23
N ALA A 190 5.90 0.42 4.11
CA ALA A 190 4.74 0.79 3.29
C ALA A 190 4.96 0.55 1.78
N LEU A 191 6.20 0.66 1.28
CA LEU A 191 6.54 0.34 -0.12
C LEU A 191 6.43 -1.16 -0.45
N ARG A 192 6.47 -2.02 0.58
CA ARG A 192 6.43 -3.49 0.47
C ARG A 192 7.51 -4.10 -0.44
N PRO A 193 8.82 -3.91 -0.16
CA PRO A 193 9.92 -4.44 -0.99
C PRO A 193 9.87 -5.95 -1.24
N HIS A 194 9.36 -6.73 -0.29
CA HIS A 194 9.15 -8.17 -0.45
C HIS A 194 8.23 -8.53 -1.63
N GLN A 195 7.37 -7.61 -2.10
CA GLN A 195 6.51 -7.81 -3.28
C GLN A 195 7.24 -7.57 -4.61
N TRP A 196 8.39 -6.88 -4.59
CA TRP A 196 9.17 -6.57 -5.80
C TRP A 196 9.75 -7.83 -6.43
N VAL A 197 9.87 -8.94 -5.69
CA VAL A 197 10.31 -10.25 -6.21
C VAL A 197 9.45 -10.71 -7.40
N LYS A 198 8.18 -10.30 -7.49
CA LYS A 198 7.30 -10.63 -8.63
C LYS A 198 7.83 -10.05 -9.95
N ASN A 199 8.64 -9.00 -9.88
CA ASN A 199 9.22 -8.37 -11.07
C ASN A 199 10.34 -9.22 -11.67
N VAL A 200 10.77 -10.31 -11.02
CA VAL A 200 11.61 -11.35 -11.66
C VAL A 200 10.95 -11.91 -12.93
N LEU A 201 9.62 -11.86 -13.04
CA LEU A 201 8.91 -12.24 -14.26
C LEU A 201 9.29 -11.42 -15.51
N LEU A 202 9.87 -10.21 -15.34
CA LEU A 202 10.36 -9.41 -16.46
C LEU A 202 11.57 -10.06 -17.15
N PHE A 203 12.27 -10.98 -16.49
CA PHE A 203 13.36 -11.74 -17.10
C PHE A 203 12.87 -12.89 -17.96
N LEU A 204 11.61 -13.32 -17.84
CA LEU A 204 11.10 -14.52 -18.51
C LEU A 204 11.25 -14.47 -20.05
N PRO A 205 10.96 -13.34 -20.75
CA PRO A 205 11.17 -13.25 -22.19
C PRO A 205 12.64 -13.37 -22.58
N VAL A 206 13.53 -12.78 -21.78
CA VAL A 206 14.96 -12.82 -22.06
C VAL A 206 15.54 -14.22 -21.84
N LEU A 207 15.07 -14.90 -20.79
CA LEU A 207 15.40 -16.29 -20.52
C LEU A 207 14.99 -17.19 -21.68
N ALA A 208 13.78 -17.00 -22.21
CA ALA A 208 13.25 -17.79 -23.31
C ALA A 208 13.90 -17.49 -24.66
N ALA A 209 14.38 -16.26 -24.87
CA ALA A 209 15.12 -15.86 -26.07
C ALA A 209 16.63 -16.15 -25.98
N HIS A 210 17.11 -16.65 -24.83
CA HIS A 210 18.51 -16.92 -24.56
C HIS A 210 19.45 -15.70 -24.74
N ASN A 211 18.93 -14.48 -24.62
CA ASN A 211 19.69 -13.24 -24.89
C ASN A 211 20.22 -12.61 -23.60
N PHE A 212 21.33 -13.14 -23.07
CA PHE A 212 21.91 -12.69 -21.80
C PHE A 212 22.94 -11.55 -21.95
N THR A 213 22.82 -10.72 -22.99
CA THR A 213 23.74 -9.60 -23.19
C THR A 213 23.63 -8.58 -22.03
N PRO A 214 24.75 -8.00 -21.56
CA PRO A 214 24.72 -7.06 -20.43
C PRO A 214 23.81 -5.84 -20.64
N SER A 215 23.71 -5.35 -21.87
CA SER A 215 22.81 -4.25 -22.23
C SER A 215 21.34 -4.62 -22.03
N VAL A 216 20.92 -5.79 -22.51
CA VAL A 216 19.55 -6.31 -22.33
C VAL A 216 19.25 -6.54 -20.84
N MET A 217 20.19 -7.13 -20.10
CA MET A 217 20.05 -7.33 -18.66
C MET A 217 19.83 -6.01 -17.91
N LEU A 218 20.60 -4.97 -18.26
CA LEU A 218 20.47 -3.64 -17.66
C LEU A 218 19.11 -3.00 -17.96
N MET A 219 18.61 -3.13 -19.20
CA MET A 219 17.28 -2.60 -19.56
C MET A 219 16.15 -3.29 -18.80
N VAL A 220 16.22 -4.61 -18.62
CA VAL A 220 15.24 -5.35 -17.81
C VAL A 220 15.32 -4.97 -16.34
N LEU A 221 16.52 -4.81 -15.78
CA LEU A 221 16.70 -4.32 -14.41
C LEU A 221 16.09 -2.93 -14.22
N LEU A 222 16.31 -2.03 -15.18
CA LEU A 222 15.69 -0.71 -15.16
C LEU A 222 14.15 -0.81 -15.25
N GLY A 223 13.64 -1.72 -16.07
CA GLY A 223 12.21 -2.04 -16.13
C GLY A 223 11.65 -2.59 -14.81
N MET A 224 12.43 -3.40 -14.07
CA MET A 224 12.07 -3.86 -12.74
C MET A 224 12.02 -2.72 -11.73
N VAL A 225 12.91 -1.73 -11.82
CA VAL A 225 12.84 -0.52 -10.98
C VAL A 225 11.55 0.24 -11.25
N ALA A 226 11.19 0.44 -12.53
CA ALA A 226 9.92 1.08 -12.92
C ALA A 226 8.70 0.33 -12.38
N PHE A 227 8.66 -1.00 -12.55
CA PHE A 227 7.55 -1.82 -12.03
C PHE A 227 7.48 -1.85 -10.50
N SER A 228 8.62 -1.78 -9.82
CA SER A 228 8.69 -1.72 -8.36
C SER A 228 8.17 -0.37 -7.86
N ALA A 229 8.54 0.73 -8.52
CA ALA A 229 8.04 2.07 -8.23
C ALA A 229 6.52 2.18 -8.50
N ALA A 230 6.05 1.70 -9.65
CA ALA A 230 4.63 1.66 -9.99
C ALA A 230 3.82 0.84 -8.98
N ALA A 231 4.28 -0.37 -8.64
CA ALA A 231 3.61 -1.22 -7.64
C ALA A 231 3.55 -0.55 -6.25
N SER A 232 4.65 0.05 -5.82
CA SER A 232 4.74 0.72 -4.52
C SER A 232 3.87 1.96 -4.43
N SER A 233 3.78 2.75 -5.52
CA SER A 233 2.85 3.88 -5.64
C SER A 233 1.40 3.44 -5.43
N ILE A 234 0.97 2.36 -6.12
CA ILE A 234 -0.38 1.79 -5.97
C ILE A 234 -0.60 1.19 -4.58
N TYR A 235 0.41 0.55 -3.98
CA TYR A 235 0.28 0.04 -2.60
C TYR A 235 0.06 1.16 -1.59
N ILE A 236 0.74 2.30 -1.72
CA ILE A 236 0.47 3.46 -0.87
C ILE A 236 -0.96 3.97 -1.09
N VAL A 237 -1.38 4.19 -2.34
CA VAL A 237 -2.76 4.65 -2.64
C VAL A 237 -3.80 3.73 -2.02
N ASN A 238 -3.60 2.41 -2.14
CA ASN A 238 -4.50 1.43 -1.55
C ASN A 238 -4.53 1.50 -0.01
N ASP A 239 -3.37 1.65 0.63
CA ASP A 239 -3.29 1.74 2.09
C ASP A 239 -3.92 3.05 2.62
N LEU A 240 -3.93 4.11 1.80
CA LEU A 240 -4.61 5.37 2.12
C LEU A 240 -6.12 5.30 1.87
N LEU A 241 -6.59 4.61 0.84
CA LEU A 241 -8.02 4.37 0.61
C LEU A 241 -8.65 3.42 1.65
N ASP A 242 -7.88 2.44 2.13
CA ASP A 242 -8.35 1.41 3.05
C ASP A 242 -8.07 1.75 4.54
N LEU A 243 -7.78 3.01 4.91
CA LEU A 243 -7.37 3.41 6.29
C LEU A 243 -8.33 2.88 7.38
N GLU A 244 -9.63 3.13 7.22
CA GLU A 244 -10.66 2.69 8.19
C GLU A 244 -10.75 1.17 8.26
N ALA A 245 -10.83 0.51 7.10
CA ALA A 245 -10.92 -0.94 7.01
C ALA A 245 -9.66 -1.63 7.57
N ASP A 246 -8.49 -1.02 7.41
CA ASP A 246 -7.23 -1.51 7.94
C ASP A 246 -7.18 -1.39 9.46
N ARG A 247 -7.69 -0.31 10.05
CA ARG A 247 -7.77 -0.12 11.51
C ARG A 247 -8.65 -1.16 12.20
N LEU A 248 -9.75 -1.56 11.56
CA LEU A 248 -10.65 -2.60 12.07
C LEU A 248 -10.07 -4.01 11.94
N HIS A 249 -9.05 -4.22 11.11
CA HIS A 249 -8.54 -5.55 10.80
C HIS A 249 -7.40 -5.97 11.75
N VAL A 250 -7.51 -7.16 12.34
CA VAL A 250 -6.58 -7.76 13.33
C VAL A 250 -5.09 -7.58 12.99
N LYS A 251 -4.66 -7.95 11.77
CA LYS A 251 -3.27 -7.77 11.30
C LYS A 251 -2.97 -6.42 10.64
N LYS A 252 -3.89 -5.88 9.83
CA LYS A 252 -3.64 -4.68 9.00
C LYS A 252 -3.67 -3.38 9.79
N ARG A 253 -4.24 -3.37 11.01
CA ARG A 253 -4.21 -2.22 11.92
C ARG A 253 -2.79 -1.71 12.23
N HIS A 254 -1.79 -2.57 12.05
CA HIS A 254 -0.38 -2.25 12.26
C HIS A 254 0.32 -1.70 11.00
N ARG A 255 -0.40 -1.51 9.89
CA ARG A 255 0.15 -0.88 8.69
C ARG A 255 0.58 0.56 9.01
N PRO A 256 1.67 1.07 8.39
CA PRO A 256 2.26 2.34 8.77
C PRO A 256 1.29 3.53 8.78
N PHE A 257 0.43 3.67 7.77
CA PHE A 257 -0.54 4.78 7.69
C PHE A 257 -1.73 4.58 8.64
N ALA A 258 -2.34 3.39 8.67
CA ALA A 258 -3.46 3.06 9.56
C ALA A 258 -3.12 3.29 11.05
N ALA A 259 -1.88 2.96 11.45
CA ALA A 259 -1.37 3.13 12.81
C ALA A 259 -0.81 4.53 13.11
N GLY A 260 -0.83 5.48 12.17
CA GLY A 260 -0.25 6.82 12.35
C GLY A 260 1.29 6.84 12.47
N LYS A 261 1.99 5.79 12.05
CA LYS A 261 3.47 5.72 12.12
C LYS A 261 4.17 6.49 11.01
N VAL A 262 3.47 6.75 9.92
CA VAL A 262 3.94 7.57 8.79
C VAL A 262 2.84 8.57 8.47
N PRO A 263 3.15 9.89 8.39
CA PRO A 263 2.15 10.88 8.04
C PRO A 263 1.58 10.63 6.65
N ILE A 264 0.27 10.80 6.49
CA ILE A 264 -0.43 10.61 5.21
C ILE A 264 0.20 11.45 4.09
N ARG A 265 0.57 12.71 4.39
CA ARG A 265 1.23 13.62 3.45
C ARG A 265 2.53 13.04 2.87
N VAL A 266 3.35 12.39 3.70
CA VAL A 266 4.58 11.72 3.25
C VAL A 266 4.24 10.57 2.31
N GLY A 267 3.19 9.80 2.62
CA GLY A 267 2.68 8.77 1.72
C GLY A 267 2.24 9.33 0.36
N MET A 268 1.46 10.42 0.35
CA MET A 268 1.00 11.07 -0.87
C MET A 268 2.15 11.54 -1.77
N ILE A 269 3.11 12.30 -1.20
CA ILE A 269 4.28 12.79 -1.94
C ILE A 269 5.10 11.61 -2.48
N THR A 270 5.34 10.59 -1.64
CA THR A 270 6.09 9.39 -2.04
C THR A 270 5.39 8.64 -3.17
N SER A 271 4.07 8.46 -3.07
CA SER A 271 3.27 7.78 -4.09
C SER A 271 3.33 8.49 -5.44
N ILE A 272 3.20 9.83 -5.45
CA ILE A 272 3.33 10.66 -6.66
C ILE A 272 4.75 10.56 -7.22
N GLY A 273 5.78 10.71 -6.38
CA GLY A 273 7.18 10.61 -6.80
C GLY A 273 7.51 9.26 -7.44
N LEU A 274 7.00 8.16 -6.87
CA LEU A 274 7.19 6.81 -7.42
C LEU A 274 6.41 6.60 -8.72
N ALA A 275 5.21 7.16 -8.86
CA ALA A 275 4.46 7.14 -10.12
C ALA A 275 5.23 7.89 -11.22
N LEU A 276 5.71 9.11 -10.93
CA LEU A 276 6.51 9.89 -11.86
C LEU A 276 7.82 9.19 -12.22
N LEU A 277 8.50 8.54 -11.27
CA LEU A 277 9.70 7.74 -11.53
C LEU A 277 9.39 6.58 -12.48
N ALA A 278 8.32 5.83 -12.23
CA ALA A 278 7.93 4.70 -13.08
C ALA A 278 7.60 5.15 -14.51
N LEU A 279 6.87 6.25 -14.66
CA LEU A 279 6.53 6.82 -15.96
C LEU A 279 7.75 7.41 -16.66
N GLY A 280 8.64 8.10 -15.94
CA GLY A 280 9.88 8.65 -16.47
C GLY A 280 10.83 7.57 -17.01
N ILE A 281 11.01 6.49 -16.25
CA ILE A 281 11.73 5.31 -16.75
C ILE A 281 10.99 4.69 -17.94
N GLY A 282 9.65 4.67 -17.91
CA GLY A 282 8.87 4.15 -19.02
C GLY A 282 9.04 4.93 -20.31
N VAL A 283 9.10 6.25 -20.27
CA VAL A 283 9.42 7.10 -21.42
C VAL A 283 10.82 6.77 -21.94
N TYR A 284 11.80 6.60 -21.05
CA TYR A 284 13.17 6.26 -21.41
C TYR A 284 13.31 4.89 -22.10
N LEU A 285 12.63 3.87 -21.60
CA LEU A 285 12.62 2.51 -22.19
C LEU A 285 11.76 2.41 -23.46
N GLY A 286 10.99 3.44 -23.79
CA GLY A 286 10.22 3.57 -25.03
C GLY A 286 8.71 3.38 -24.86
N TRP A 287 7.98 3.81 -25.90
CA TRP A 287 6.51 3.91 -25.88
C TRP A 287 5.78 2.60 -25.55
N ALA A 288 6.28 1.47 -26.06
CA ALA A 288 5.68 0.17 -25.77
C ALA A 288 5.74 -0.17 -24.28
N PHE A 289 6.88 0.05 -23.63
CA PHE A 289 7.03 -0.20 -22.20
C PHE A 289 6.20 0.77 -21.36
N LEU A 290 6.20 2.06 -21.71
CA LEU A 290 5.39 3.08 -21.04
C LEU A 290 3.89 2.70 -21.03
N LEU A 291 3.36 2.28 -22.17
CA LEU A 291 1.96 1.87 -22.29
C LEU A 291 1.65 0.67 -21.39
N VAL A 292 2.56 -0.30 -21.29
CA VAL A 292 2.41 -1.46 -20.41
C VAL A 292 2.43 -1.04 -18.93
N VAL A 293 3.28 -0.08 -18.53
CA VAL A 293 3.29 0.47 -17.16
C VAL A 293 1.99 1.18 -16.84
N ILE A 294 1.48 2.03 -17.75
CA ILE A 294 0.20 2.73 -17.57
C ILE A 294 -0.95 1.74 -17.42
N LEU A 295 -1.02 0.74 -18.32
CA LEU A 295 -2.03 -0.31 -18.26
C LEU A 295 -1.93 -1.13 -16.97
N TYR A 296 -0.71 -1.48 -16.55
CA TYR A 296 -0.45 -2.16 -15.29
C TYR A 296 -0.95 -1.35 -14.08
N MET A 297 -0.65 -0.05 -14.02
CA MET A 297 -1.09 0.83 -12.94
C MET A 297 -2.61 0.97 -12.92
N ALA A 298 -3.24 1.22 -14.07
CA ALA A 298 -4.69 1.33 -14.21
C ALA A 298 -5.40 0.04 -13.79
N LEU A 299 -4.95 -1.11 -14.28
CA LEU A 299 -5.52 -2.41 -13.93
C LEU A 299 -5.30 -2.75 -12.44
N SER A 300 -4.14 -2.40 -11.87
CA SER A 300 -3.85 -2.61 -10.45
C SER A 300 -4.74 -1.76 -9.54
N LEU A 301 -5.04 -0.52 -9.95
CA LEU A 301 -5.96 0.36 -9.24
C LEU A 301 -7.40 -0.16 -9.35
N ALA A 302 -7.87 -0.47 -10.56
CA ALA A 302 -9.19 -1.04 -10.81
C ALA A 302 -9.42 -2.34 -10.01
N TYR A 303 -8.39 -3.19 -9.96
CA TYR A 303 -8.37 -4.39 -9.15
C TYR A 303 -8.61 -4.11 -7.67
N SER A 304 -7.90 -3.13 -7.14
CA SER A 304 -7.93 -2.79 -5.71
C SER A 304 -9.26 -2.16 -5.29
N LEU A 305 -9.88 -1.39 -6.18
CA LEU A 305 -11.16 -0.73 -5.94
C LEU A 305 -12.34 -1.72 -6.05
N ARG A 306 -12.42 -2.48 -7.15
CA ARG A 306 -13.64 -3.24 -7.49
C ARG A 306 -13.40 -4.67 -7.95
N LEU A 307 -12.44 -4.92 -8.85
CA LEU A 307 -12.36 -6.22 -9.53
C LEU A 307 -12.02 -7.37 -8.57
N LYS A 308 -11.30 -7.10 -7.46
CA LYS A 308 -11.01 -8.09 -6.40
C LYS A 308 -12.27 -8.70 -5.76
N ARG A 309 -13.41 -8.00 -5.83
CA ARG A 309 -14.69 -8.42 -5.25
C ARG A 309 -15.49 -9.33 -6.19
N MET A 310 -15.13 -9.40 -7.47
CA MET A 310 -15.85 -10.14 -8.49
C MET A 310 -15.27 -11.55 -8.68
N ARG A 311 -16.11 -12.57 -8.55
CA ARG A 311 -15.73 -13.98 -8.77
C ARG A 311 -15.19 -14.15 -10.19
N TRP A 312 -14.15 -14.97 -10.34
CA TRP A 312 -13.37 -15.20 -11.57
C TRP A 312 -12.62 -14.01 -12.14
N VAL A 313 -13.23 -12.83 -12.17
CA VAL A 313 -12.58 -11.58 -12.60
C VAL A 313 -11.37 -11.27 -11.73
N ASP A 314 -11.43 -11.54 -10.41
CA ASP A 314 -10.27 -11.46 -9.50
C ASP A 314 -9.07 -12.28 -10.03
N ILE A 315 -9.29 -13.56 -10.34
CA ILE A 315 -8.24 -14.49 -10.79
C ILE A 315 -7.74 -14.12 -12.19
N ALA A 316 -8.64 -13.80 -13.12
CA ALA A 316 -8.29 -13.37 -14.47
C ALA A 316 -7.49 -12.05 -14.45
N THR A 317 -7.83 -11.12 -13.56
CA THR A 317 -7.10 -9.86 -13.39
C THR A 317 -5.72 -10.12 -12.80
N LEU A 318 -5.60 -10.99 -11.78
CA LEU A 318 -4.30 -11.39 -11.25
C LEU A 318 -3.43 -12.03 -12.33
N ALA A 319 -3.98 -12.96 -13.12
CA ALA A 319 -3.27 -13.56 -14.24
C ALA A 319 -2.80 -12.52 -15.26
N SER A 320 -3.68 -11.58 -15.62
CA SER A 320 -3.35 -10.46 -16.52
C SER A 320 -2.23 -9.58 -15.97
N LEU A 321 -2.25 -9.24 -14.68
CA LEU A 321 -1.19 -8.44 -14.05
C LEU A 321 0.17 -9.15 -14.03
N TYR A 322 0.20 -10.49 -13.94
CA TYR A 322 1.44 -11.26 -14.06
C TYR A 322 1.88 -11.40 -15.52
N THR A 323 0.96 -11.60 -16.46
CA THR A 323 1.25 -11.58 -17.90
C THR A 323 1.80 -10.22 -18.34
N LEU A 324 1.25 -9.10 -17.86
CA LEU A 324 1.76 -7.76 -18.16
C LEU A 324 3.21 -7.55 -17.71
N ARG A 325 3.66 -8.22 -16.66
CA ARG A 325 5.09 -8.19 -16.25
C ARG A 325 5.98 -8.86 -17.29
N VAL A 326 5.54 -9.98 -17.85
CA VAL A 326 6.27 -10.68 -18.91
C VAL A 326 6.29 -9.81 -20.17
N VAL A 327 5.15 -9.22 -20.55
CA VAL A 327 5.08 -8.26 -21.69
C VAL A 327 5.99 -7.06 -21.47
N ALA A 328 6.05 -6.52 -20.25
CA ALA A 328 6.96 -5.43 -19.91
C ALA A 328 8.43 -5.84 -20.02
N GLY A 329 8.77 -7.05 -19.61
CA GLY A 329 10.12 -7.61 -19.79
C GLY A 329 10.54 -7.65 -21.25
N ALA A 330 9.63 -8.08 -22.13
CA ALA A 330 9.84 -8.12 -23.57
C ALA A 330 9.99 -6.71 -24.15
N ALA A 331 9.12 -5.78 -23.76
CA ALA A 331 9.19 -4.38 -24.19
C ALA A 331 10.48 -3.68 -23.71
N ALA A 332 10.94 -3.93 -22.49
CA ALA A 332 12.19 -3.35 -21.95
C ALA A 332 13.43 -3.93 -22.63
N SER A 333 13.44 -5.24 -22.89
CA SER A 333 14.59 -5.93 -23.49
C SER A 333 14.68 -5.78 -25.00
N GLY A 334 13.61 -5.34 -25.66
CA GLY A 334 13.49 -5.39 -27.13
C GLY A 334 13.32 -6.81 -27.68
N VAL A 335 13.17 -7.82 -26.82
CA VAL A 335 12.93 -9.20 -27.22
C VAL A 335 11.46 -9.37 -27.58
N VAL A 336 11.17 -10.04 -28.69
CA VAL A 336 9.80 -10.37 -29.08
C VAL A 336 9.23 -11.45 -28.16
N ALA A 337 8.20 -11.11 -27.39
CA ALA A 337 7.41 -12.11 -26.67
C ALA A 337 6.61 -12.94 -27.67
N SER A 338 6.83 -14.25 -27.69
CA SER A 338 6.09 -15.13 -28.60
C SER A 338 4.63 -15.26 -28.18
N GLY A 339 3.74 -15.42 -29.15
CA GLY A 339 2.32 -15.70 -28.88
C GLY A 339 2.16 -16.94 -28.00
N PHE A 340 2.95 -17.99 -28.26
CA PHE A 340 2.98 -19.19 -27.42
C PHE A 340 3.35 -18.91 -25.98
N MET A 341 4.35 -18.05 -25.72
CA MET A 341 4.73 -17.68 -24.36
C MET A 341 3.57 -16.99 -23.64
N LEU A 342 2.93 -15.98 -24.26
CA LEU A 342 1.84 -15.25 -23.62
C LEU A 342 0.62 -16.13 -23.35
N VAL A 343 0.28 -17.01 -24.30
CA VAL A 343 -0.84 -17.95 -24.18
C VAL A 343 -0.50 -19.07 -23.19
N PHE A 344 0.77 -19.47 -23.04
CA PHE A 344 1.25 -20.45 -22.05
C PHE A 344 1.22 -19.93 -20.61
N ILE A 345 1.75 -18.74 -20.36
CA ILE A 345 1.88 -18.19 -18.99
C ILE A 345 0.53 -17.83 -18.38
N PHE A 346 -0.48 -17.49 -19.21
CA PHE A 346 -1.77 -17.06 -18.70
C PHE A 346 -2.51 -18.19 -17.94
N PRO A 347 -2.67 -19.42 -18.47
CA PRO A 347 -3.16 -20.59 -17.71
C PRO A 347 -2.32 -20.93 -16.48
N VAL A 348 -0.99 -20.77 -16.53
CA VAL A 348 -0.13 -20.93 -15.35
C VAL A 348 -0.55 -19.93 -14.27
N PHE A 349 -0.71 -18.65 -14.60
CA PHE A 349 -1.11 -17.65 -13.61
C PHE A 349 -2.58 -17.77 -13.18
N ILE A 350 -3.48 -18.28 -14.02
CA ILE A 350 -4.84 -18.67 -13.59
C ILE A 350 -4.75 -19.77 -12.52
N THR A 351 -3.92 -20.80 -12.75
CA THR A 351 -3.68 -21.88 -11.78
C THR A 351 -3.18 -21.31 -10.46
N LEU A 352 -2.15 -20.45 -10.49
CA LEU A 352 -1.62 -19.82 -9.29
C LEU A 352 -2.65 -18.89 -8.60
N GLY A 353 -3.48 -18.18 -9.38
CA GLY A 353 -4.59 -17.40 -8.85
C GLY A 353 -5.62 -18.27 -8.12
N CYS A 354 -5.96 -19.44 -8.66
CA CYS A 354 -6.82 -20.43 -8.03
C CYS A 354 -6.18 -20.96 -6.73
N VAL A 355 -4.90 -21.34 -6.77
CA VAL A 355 -4.12 -21.76 -5.59
C VAL A 355 -4.23 -20.71 -4.48
N LYS A 356 -4.07 -19.43 -4.81
CA LYS A 356 -4.18 -18.34 -3.85
C LYS A 356 -5.56 -18.31 -3.16
N ARG A 357 -6.65 -18.46 -3.91
CA ARG A 357 -8.01 -18.46 -3.35
C ARG A 357 -8.29 -19.75 -2.58
N LEU A 358 -7.83 -20.91 -3.07
CA LEU A 358 -7.95 -22.21 -2.41
C LEU A 358 -7.30 -22.20 -1.02
N THR A 359 -6.10 -21.64 -0.90
CA THR A 359 -5.42 -21.49 0.39
C THR A 359 -6.24 -20.63 1.35
N GLU A 360 -6.72 -19.46 0.90
CA GLU A 360 -7.53 -18.56 1.75
C GLU A 360 -8.83 -19.24 2.22
N LEU A 361 -9.52 -19.98 1.35
CA LEU A 361 -10.76 -20.69 1.70
C LEU A 361 -10.51 -21.89 2.62
N THR A 362 -9.38 -22.57 2.46
CA THR A 362 -9.02 -23.71 3.32
C THR A 362 -8.67 -23.24 4.73
N LEU A 363 -8.08 -22.05 4.88
CA LEU A 363 -7.74 -21.44 6.15
C LEU A 363 -8.86 -20.60 6.77
N ALA A 364 -9.93 -20.28 6.02
CA ALA A 364 -11.08 -19.56 6.54
C ALA A 364 -11.74 -20.37 7.67
N THR A 365 -12.22 -19.72 8.73
CA THR A 365 -12.87 -20.39 9.87
C THR A 365 -14.39 -20.43 9.77
N SER A 366 -14.99 -19.64 8.87
CA SER A 366 -16.43 -19.59 8.62
C SER A 366 -16.76 -19.98 7.17
N ASP A 367 -18.01 -20.39 6.96
CA ASP A 367 -18.56 -20.71 5.63
C ASP A 367 -19.08 -19.48 4.87
N GLU A 368 -19.02 -18.30 5.50
CA GLU A 368 -19.32 -17.03 4.86
C GLU A 368 -18.33 -16.72 3.73
N ARG A 369 -18.73 -15.81 2.84
CA ARG A 369 -17.82 -15.31 1.81
C ARG A 369 -16.64 -14.59 2.46
N LEU A 370 -15.47 -14.76 1.85
CA LEU A 370 -14.26 -14.07 2.29
C LEU A 370 -14.48 -12.54 2.26
N PRO A 371 -14.13 -11.81 3.33
CA PRO A 371 -14.33 -10.37 3.40
C PRO A 371 -13.71 -9.63 2.20
N GLY A 372 -14.55 -8.88 1.47
CA GLY A 372 -14.13 -8.12 0.29
C GLY A 372 -13.77 -8.98 -0.93
N ARG A 373 -14.21 -10.25 -0.96
CA ARG A 373 -13.98 -11.21 -2.07
C ARG A 373 -15.28 -11.89 -2.50
N GLY A 374 -15.33 -12.28 -3.75
CA GLY A 374 -16.50 -12.95 -4.36
C GLY A 374 -16.52 -14.48 -4.18
N TYR A 375 -15.76 -15.04 -3.22
CA TYR A 375 -15.60 -16.48 -3.03
C TYR A 375 -16.02 -16.90 -1.61
N GLY A 376 -16.67 -18.06 -1.50
CA GLY A 376 -16.94 -18.76 -0.25
C GLY A 376 -16.40 -20.20 -0.29
N ARG A 377 -16.48 -20.92 0.83
CA ARG A 377 -15.91 -22.28 0.93
C ARG A 377 -16.47 -23.29 -0.08
N LYS A 378 -17.71 -23.08 -0.54
CA LYS A 378 -18.36 -23.90 -1.57
C LYS A 378 -17.66 -23.81 -2.94
N ASP A 379 -16.92 -22.72 -3.21
CA ASP A 379 -16.20 -22.54 -4.47
C ASP A 379 -14.88 -23.33 -4.54
N ARG A 380 -14.50 -24.11 -3.50
CA ARG A 380 -13.22 -24.84 -3.48
C ARG A 380 -13.11 -25.86 -4.61
N GLU A 381 -14.17 -26.59 -4.91
CA GLU A 381 -14.16 -27.58 -5.99
C GLU A 381 -14.08 -26.90 -7.36
N ASP A 382 -14.85 -25.84 -7.58
CA ASP A 382 -14.76 -25.01 -8.78
C ASP A 382 -13.34 -24.49 -9.01
N LEU A 383 -12.70 -23.96 -7.95
CA LEU A 383 -11.33 -23.46 -8.02
C LEU A 383 -10.31 -24.57 -8.32
N LEU A 384 -10.52 -25.78 -7.79
CA LEU A 384 -9.67 -26.93 -8.08
C LEU A 384 -9.83 -27.34 -9.55
N ASN A 385 -11.06 -27.38 -10.06
CA ASN A 385 -11.36 -27.71 -11.46
C ASN A 385 -10.75 -26.68 -12.42
N VAL A 386 -10.97 -25.39 -12.18
CA VAL A 386 -10.38 -24.31 -12.99
C VAL A 386 -8.85 -24.31 -12.89
N GLY A 387 -8.30 -24.57 -11.70
CA GLY A 387 -6.87 -24.75 -11.52
C GLY A 387 -6.32 -25.92 -12.34
N GLY A 388 -6.99 -27.08 -12.30
CA GLY A 388 -6.64 -28.26 -13.08
C GLY A 388 -6.71 -28.04 -14.59
N LEU A 389 -7.74 -27.34 -15.07
CA LEU A 389 -7.85 -26.91 -16.47
C LEU A 389 -6.70 -25.98 -16.86
N GLY A 390 -6.30 -25.08 -15.96
CA GLY A 390 -5.12 -24.23 -16.14
C GLY A 390 -3.83 -25.03 -16.28
N VAL A 391 -3.65 -26.09 -15.49
CA VAL A 391 -2.50 -27.01 -15.61
C VAL A 391 -2.52 -27.72 -16.96
N ALA A 392 -3.65 -28.33 -17.34
CA ALA A 392 -3.77 -29.04 -18.61
C ALA A 392 -3.52 -28.10 -19.80
N GLY A 393 -4.12 -26.90 -19.78
CA GLY A 393 -3.91 -25.87 -20.80
C GLY A 393 -2.44 -25.47 -20.92
N ALA A 394 -1.77 -25.19 -19.80
CA ALA A 394 -0.35 -24.84 -19.81
C ALA A 394 0.51 -25.95 -20.43
N LEU A 395 0.28 -27.22 -20.06
CA LEU A 395 1.03 -28.36 -20.60
C LEU A 395 0.78 -28.57 -22.10
N VAL A 396 -0.47 -28.47 -22.54
CA VAL A 396 -0.82 -28.59 -23.97
C VAL A 396 -0.15 -27.48 -24.77
N ILE A 397 -0.21 -26.23 -24.32
CA ILE A 397 0.40 -25.11 -25.04
C ILE A 397 1.92 -25.24 -25.06
N PHE A 398 2.55 -25.67 -23.96
CA PHE A 398 3.99 -25.94 -23.93
C PHE A 398 4.39 -27.06 -24.89
N PHE A 399 3.59 -28.11 -24.99
CA PHE A 399 3.80 -29.18 -25.96
C PHE A 399 3.66 -28.67 -27.40
N LEU A 400 2.61 -27.90 -27.70
CA LEU A 400 2.39 -27.31 -29.02
C LEU A 400 3.51 -26.33 -29.40
N TYR A 401 4.06 -25.58 -28.44
CA TYR A 401 5.22 -24.72 -28.66
C TYR A 401 6.40 -25.49 -29.25
N SER A 402 6.64 -26.75 -28.84
CA SER A 402 7.75 -27.56 -29.37
C SER A 402 7.69 -27.82 -30.87
N PHE A 403 6.52 -27.63 -31.51
CA PHE A 403 6.32 -27.75 -32.96
C PHE A 403 6.35 -26.40 -33.69
N SER A 404 6.49 -25.28 -32.97
CA SER A 404 6.56 -23.96 -33.59
C SER A 404 7.88 -23.75 -34.36
N GLU A 405 7.86 -22.84 -35.33
CA GLU A 405 9.08 -22.42 -36.04
C GLU A 405 10.14 -21.89 -35.07
N GLN A 406 9.72 -21.07 -34.10
CA GLN A 406 10.61 -20.53 -33.08
C GLN A 406 11.28 -21.62 -32.25
N ALA A 407 10.54 -22.63 -31.80
CA ALA A 407 11.14 -23.73 -31.05
C ALA A 407 12.09 -24.57 -31.93
N THR A 408 11.77 -24.71 -33.21
CA THR A 408 12.64 -25.41 -34.18
C THR A 408 13.96 -24.67 -34.39
N MET A 409 13.96 -23.34 -34.33
CA MET A 409 15.18 -22.52 -34.41
C MET A 409 15.98 -22.53 -33.10
N LEU A 410 15.30 -22.47 -31.94
CA LEU A 410 15.96 -22.30 -30.64
C LEU A 410 16.39 -23.61 -29.97
N TYR A 411 15.76 -24.74 -30.30
CA TYR A 411 15.98 -26.02 -29.61
C TYR A 411 16.28 -27.14 -30.61
N PRO A 412 17.56 -27.39 -30.95
CA PRO A 412 17.93 -28.49 -31.84
C PRO A 412 17.44 -29.87 -31.34
N THR A 413 17.43 -30.11 -30.03
CA THR A 413 17.03 -31.41 -29.43
C THR A 413 15.66 -31.30 -28.75
N ARG A 414 14.60 -31.13 -29.56
CA ARG A 414 13.22 -30.83 -29.09
C ARG A 414 12.58 -31.88 -28.18
N TRP A 415 12.95 -33.15 -28.28
CA TRP A 415 12.37 -34.21 -27.43
C TRP A 415 12.61 -33.96 -25.93
N LEU A 416 13.66 -33.20 -25.58
CA LEU A 416 13.92 -32.77 -24.20
C LEU A 416 12.90 -31.76 -23.68
N LEU A 417 12.24 -30.99 -24.56
CA LEU A 417 11.09 -30.18 -24.16
C LEU A 417 9.92 -31.08 -23.74
N TRP A 418 9.73 -32.23 -24.38
CA TRP A 418 8.70 -33.20 -23.98
C TRP A 418 9.02 -33.82 -22.63
N VAL A 419 10.29 -34.14 -22.36
CA VAL A 419 10.74 -34.55 -21.02
C VAL A 419 10.51 -33.42 -20.01
N GLY A 420 10.71 -32.17 -20.41
CA GLY A 420 10.42 -30.97 -19.62
C GLY A 420 8.95 -30.81 -19.20
N LEU A 421 7.99 -31.43 -19.90
CA LEU A 421 6.60 -31.46 -19.45
C LEU A 421 6.44 -32.15 -18.08
N LEU A 422 7.28 -33.14 -17.77
CA LEU A 422 7.20 -33.88 -16.50
C LEU A 422 7.50 -32.98 -15.27
N PRO A 423 8.65 -32.28 -15.18
CA PRO A 423 8.88 -31.36 -14.06
C PRO A 423 7.89 -30.19 -14.06
N LEU A 424 7.47 -29.67 -15.22
CA LEU A 424 6.46 -28.61 -15.29
C LEU A 424 5.11 -29.07 -14.70
N ALA A 425 4.61 -30.23 -15.13
CA ALA A 425 3.38 -30.82 -14.62
C ALA A 425 3.49 -31.09 -13.12
N TRP A 426 4.61 -31.68 -12.69
CA TRP A 426 4.86 -31.96 -11.29
C TRP A 426 4.84 -30.69 -10.43
N TRP A 427 5.48 -29.61 -10.89
CA TRP A 427 5.49 -28.33 -10.20
C TRP A 427 4.09 -27.73 -10.08
N LEU A 428 3.33 -27.68 -11.18
CA LEU A 428 1.97 -27.12 -11.19
C LEU A 428 0.99 -27.93 -10.32
N ILE A 429 1.00 -29.25 -10.44
CA ILE A 429 0.16 -30.15 -9.62
C ILE A 429 0.53 -30.01 -8.15
N ARG A 430 1.83 -29.87 -7.84
CA ARG A 430 2.30 -29.63 -6.47
C ARG A 430 1.76 -28.31 -5.92
N MET A 431 1.82 -27.22 -6.68
CA MET A 431 1.27 -25.92 -6.25
C MET A 431 -0.23 -26.02 -5.97
N LEU A 432 -0.98 -26.70 -6.84
CA LEU A 432 -2.41 -26.94 -6.67
C LEU A 432 -2.71 -27.75 -5.39
N ARG A 433 -1.96 -28.84 -5.17
CA ARG A 433 -2.07 -29.68 -3.97
C ARG A 433 -1.75 -28.91 -2.69
N LEU A 434 -0.69 -28.10 -2.69
CA LEU A 434 -0.31 -27.30 -1.51
C LEU A 434 -1.36 -26.25 -1.17
N GLY A 435 -1.94 -25.60 -2.19
CA GLY A 435 -3.04 -24.65 -2.00
C GLY A 435 -4.30 -25.33 -1.45
N TYR A 436 -4.66 -26.50 -1.99
CA TYR A 436 -5.79 -27.29 -1.52
C TYR A 436 -5.63 -27.72 -0.04
N LEU A 437 -4.40 -28.04 0.38
CA LEU A 437 -4.07 -28.41 1.76
C LEU A 437 -3.89 -27.19 2.69
N GLY A 438 -3.96 -25.96 2.18
CA GLY A 438 -3.72 -24.74 2.97
C GLY A 438 -2.28 -24.59 3.48
N LYS A 439 -1.30 -25.26 2.85
CA LYS A 439 0.11 -25.31 3.29
C LYS A 439 1.01 -24.27 2.61
N GLN A 440 0.40 -23.31 1.91
CA GLN A 440 1.13 -22.30 1.15
C GLN A 440 0.97 -20.93 1.79
N ASP A 441 1.98 -20.07 1.64
CA ASP A 441 1.83 -18.66 1.94
C ASP A 441 0.79 -17.98 1.02
N TYR A 442 0.32 -16.81 1.44
CA TYR A 442 -0.73 -16.03 0.74
C TYR A 442 -0.36 -15.59 -0.68
N ASP A 443 0.90 -15.63 -1.09
CA ASP A 443 1.33 -15.26 -2.44
C ASP A 443 2.07 -16.41 -3.14
N PRO A 444 1.47 -17.05 -4.15
CA PRO A 444 2.07 -18.19 -4.84
C PRO A 444 3.41 -17.91 -5.51
N ILE A 445 3.65 -16.66 -5.97
CA ILE A 445 4.91 -16.33 -6.64
C ILE A 445 6.02 -16.15 -5.61
N VAL A 446 5.72 -15.47 -4.50
CA VAL A 446 6.68 -15.36 -3.40
C VAL A 446 7.02 -16.75 -2.86
N PHE A 447 6.01 -17.62 -2.68
CA PHE A 447 6.22 -18.99 -2.28
C PHE A 447 7.05 -19.80 -3.28
N ALA A 448 6.80 -19.65 -4.58
CA ALA A 448 7.57 -20.32 -5.64
C ALA A 448 9.07 -19.98 -5.58
N MET A 449 9.42 -18.78 -5.10
CA MET A 449 10.79 -18.30 -4.94
C MET A 449 11.43 -18.71 -3.61
N THR A 450 10.69 -19.28 -2.67
CA THR A 450 11.20 -19.74 -1.37
C THR A 450 11.09 -21.26 -1.17
N ASP A 451 10.20 -21.95 -1.89
CA ASP A 451 10.07 -23.41 -1.85
C ASP A 451 11.27 -24.08 -2.54
N LYS A 452 12.26 -24.49 -1.74
CA LYS A 452 13.48 -25.19 -2.21
C LYS A 452 13.16 -26.37 -3.15
N ARG A 453 12.10 -27.14 -2.87
CA ARG A 453 11.71 -28.27 -3.71
C ARG A 453 11.13 -27.79 -5.04
N GLY A 454 10.25 -26.80 -5.00
CA GLY A 454 9.70 -26.15 -6.18
C GLY A 454 10.78 -25.54 -7.07
N ILE A 455 11.75 -24.82 -6.48
CA ILE A 455 12.90 -24.25 -7.19
C ILE A 455 13.72 -25.35 -7.85
N GLY A 456 14.02 -26.45 -7.15
CA GLY A 456 14.73 -27.60 -7.72
C GLY A 456 14.04 -28.17 -8.96
N ILE A 457 12.72 -28.31 -8.93
CA ILE A 457 11.93 -28.79 -10.08
C ILE A 457 12.00 -27.81 -11.25
N LEU A 458 11.87 -26.50 -10.99
CA LEU A 458 11.98 -25.46 -12.02
C LEU A 458 13.39 -25.39 -12.62
N LEU A 459 14.43 -25.61 -11.81
CA LEU A 459 15.82 -25.66 -12.29
C LEU A 459 16.08 -26.89 -13.16
N ILE A 460 15.47 -28.05 -12.86
CA ILE A 460 15.52 -29.23 -13.74
C ILE A 460 14.88 -28.90 -15.09
N LEU A 461 13.68 -28.30 -15.09
CA LEU A 461 13.03 -27.85 -16.32
C LEU A 461 13.92 -26.89 -17.12
N LEU A 462 14.46 -25.87 -16.45
CA LEU A 462 15.31 -24.88 -17.10
C LEU A 462 16.60 -25.50 -17.66
N SER A 463 17.23 -26.40 -16.91
CA SER A 463 18.43 -27.11 -17.35
C SER A 463 18.16 -27.98 -18.59
N LEU A 464 17.02 -28.67 -18.63
CA LEU A 464 16.58 -29.44 -19.81
C LEU A 464 16.37 -28.53 -21.02
N MET A 465 15.74 -27.37 -20.84
CA MET A 465 15.55 -26.39 -21.92
C MET A 465 16.89 -25.85 -22.42
N PHE A 466 17.82 -25.48 -21.54
CA PHE A 466 19.13 -24.98 -21.91
C PHE A 466 20.00 -26.03 -22.61
N TYR A 467 19.94 -27.28 -22.15
CA TYR A 467 20.58 -28.39 -22.86
C TYR A 467 19.94 -28.58 -24.23
N SER A 468 18.61 -28.50 -24.30
CA SER A 468 17.85 -28.64 -25.55
C SER A 468 18.26 -27.58 -26.59
N ALA A 469 18.64 -26.39 -26.11
CA ALA A 469 19.10 -25.25 -26.89
C ALA A 469 20.61 -25.26 -27.21
N GLY A 470 21.39 -26.20 -26.66
CA GLY A 470 22.84 -26.23 -26.84
C GLY A 470 23.62 -25.21 -25.99
N LEU A 471 22.98 -24.52 -25.05
CA LEU A 471 23.62 -23.45 -24.27
C LEU A 471 24.68 -23.96 -23.30
N TRP A 472 24.45 -25.12 -22.68
CA TRP A 472 25.44 -25.71 -21.78
C TRP A 472 26.73 -26.07 -22.51
N GLN A 473 26.61 -26.60 -23.71
CA GLN A 473 27.73 -26.94 -24.59
C GLN A 473 28.50 -25.67 -24.97
N GLN A 474 27.79 -24.59 -25.31
CA GLN A 474 28.41 -23.29 -25.63
C GLN A 474 29.15 -22.68 -24.42
N TRP A 475 28.58 -22.76 -23.22
CA TRP A 475 29.17 -22.14 -22.02
C TRP A 475 30.25 -22.97 -21.35
N LEU A 476 30.14 -24.30 -21.39
CA LEU A 476 31.00 -25.23 -20.65
C LEU A 476 31.94 -26.02 -21.56
N GLY A 477 31.79 -25.93 -22.88
CA GLY A 477 32.76 -26.42 -23.86
C GLY A 477 32.82 -27.94 -24.04
N PHE A 478 31.71 -28.65 -23.78
CA PHE A 478 31.60 -30.12 -23.98
C PHE A 478 30.53 -30.50 -25.00
#